data_AF-A0A2G6GTA9-F1
#
_entry.id   AF-A0A2G6GTA9-F1
#
_cell.length_a   1.000
_cell.length_b   1.000
_cell.length_c   1.000
_cell.angle_alpha   90.00
_cell.angle_beta   90.00
_cell.angle_gamma   90.00
#
_symmetry.space_group_name_H-M   'P 1'
#
loop_
_entity.id
_entity.type
_entity.pdbx_description
1 polymer ?
#
loop_
_entity_poly.entity_id
_entity_poly.type
_entity_poly.pdbx_seq_one_letter_code
_entity_poly.pdbx_strand_id
1 'polypeptide(L)'
;MKGLVLYSSRTGNTKRLAERIYEGLRGSGEWDLADVARGCDADGYDVVLLGGWADRGSLDGAALEAFREMDKSGKRVGLFMTMGARVDSPHGQMHTEALGELLEGVDGLGVQTLQGSVAPAVLERLALIPDSMMPRKVKDAMEAEARSYVAPTDGDYEAIVGFFRERL
;
A
#
# COMPACT_ATOMS: atom_id res chain seq x y z
N MET A 1 16.79 6.71 -15.58
CA MET A 1 16.04 5.56 -15.03
C MET A 1 14.60 5.69 -15.46
N LYS A 2 13.95 4.56 -15.71
CA LYS A 2 12.51 4.47 -16.00
C LYS A 2 11.80 3.78 -14.83
N GLY A 3 10.89 4.50 -14.18
CA GLY A 3 10.13 4.03 -13.03
C GLY A 3 8.65 3.84 -13.33
N LEU A 4 8.02 2.90 -12.64
CA LEU A 4 6.58 2.67 -12.69
C LEU A 4 6.00 2.77 -11.28
N VAL A 5 4.96 3.59 -11.11
CA VAL A 5 4.06 3.50 -9.96
C VAL A 5 2.85 2.67 -10.37
N LEU A 6 2.73 1.46 -9.82
CA LEU A 6 1.63 0.53 -10.10
C LEU A 6 0.76 0.42 -8.86
N TYR A 7 -0.57 0.49 -9.00
CA TYR A 7 -1.45 0.44 -7.83
C TYR A 7 -2.74 -0.35 -8.05
N SER A 8 -3.27 -0.91 -6.98
CA SER A 8 -4.66 -1.35 -6.84
C SER A 8 -5.40 -0.45 -5.86
N SER A 9 -6.63 -0.01 -6.20
CA SER A 9 -7.42 0.82 -5.28
C SER A 9 -8.91 0.53 -5.36
N ARG A 10 -9.54 0.42 -4.18
CA ARG A 10 -10.98 0.19 -4.06
C ARG A 10 -11.79 1.44 -3.76
N THR A 11 -11.33 2.27 -2.82
CA THR A 11 -12.03 3.49 -2.36
C THR A 11 -11.29 4.78 -2.70
N GLY A 12 -10.20 4.69 -3.47
CA GLY A 12 -9.42 5.84 -3.91
C GLY A 12 -8.27 6.26 -2.97
N ASN A 13 -8.17 5.70 -1.75
CA ASN A 13 -7.07 6.00 -0.84
C ASN A 13 -5.70 5.66 -1.47
N THR A 14 -5.52 4.41 -1.93
CA THR A 14 -4.28 3.96 -2.58
C THR A 14 -4.00 4.71 -3.87
N LYS A 15 -5.03 4.97 -4.70
CA LYS A 15 -4.89 5.75 -5.93
C LYS A 15 -4.32 7.14 -5.63
N ARG A 16 -4.87 7.83 -4.63
CA ARG A 16 -4.39 9.15 -4.22
C ARG A 16 -2.94 9.09 -3.75
N LEU A 17 -2.56 8.09 -2.95
CA LEU A 17 -1.17 7.90 -2.54
C LEU A 17 -0.25 7.64 -3.75
N ALA A 18 -0.66 6.79 -4.68
CA ALA A 18 0.08 6.49 -5.91
C ALA A 18 0.28 7.74 -6.77
N GLU A 19 -0.76 8.56 -6.95
CA GLU A 19 -0.67 9.84 -7.66
C GLU A 19 0.34 10.80 -6.98
N ARG A 20 0.37 10.86 -5.65
CA ARG A 20 1.33 11.69 -4.90
C ARG A 20 2.76 11.17 -5.02
N ILE A 21 2.96 9.86 -4.97
CA ILE A 21 4.26 9.22 -5.19
C ILE A 21 4.73 9.53 -6.62
N TYR A 22 3.87 9.30 -7.62
CA TYR A 22 4.15 9.57 -9.02
C TYR A 22 4.59 11.02 -9.24
N GLU A 23 3.76 12.00 -8.88
CA GLU A 23 4.07 13.42 -9.09
C GLU A 23 5.36 13.83 -8.36
N GLY A 24 5.57 13.30 -7.14
CA GLY A 24 6.76 13.58 -6.34
C GLY A 24 8.07 13.02 -6.92
N LEU A 25 8.01 12.03 -7.81
CA LEU A 25 9.17 11.38 -8.39
C LEU A 25 9.44 11.78 -9.85
N ARG A 26 8.58 12.58 -10.49
CA ARG A 26 8.79 13.03 -11.89
C ARG A 26 10.10 13.78 -12.13
N GLY A 27 10.72 14.33 -11.09
CA GLY A 27 12.03 14.97 -11.16
C GLY A 27 13.24 14.02 -11.10
N SER A 28 13.05 12.74 -10.75
CA SER A 28 14.13 11.75 -10.61
C SER A 28 14.31 10.83 -11.82
N GLY A 29 13.45 10.92 -12.83
CA GLY A 29 13.53 10.09 -14.03
C GLY A 29 12.26 10.13 -14.87
N GLU A 30 12.18 9.23 -15.84
CA GLU A 30 10.94 8.97 -16.57
C GLU A 30 10.05 8.09 -15.69
N TRP A 31 8.82 8.53 -15.43
CA TRP A 31 7.88 7.79 -14.59
C TRP A 31 6.55 7.60 -15.31
N ASP A 32 5.97 6.42 -15.12
CA ASP A 32 4.61 6.08 -15.52
C ASP A 32 3.76 5.74 -14.29
N LEU A 33 2.44 5.92 -14.41
CA LEU A 33 1.45 5.60 -13.37
C LEU A 33 0.38 4.68 -13.97
N ALA A 34 0.18 3.51 -13.37
CA ALA A 34 -0.79 2.54 -13.87
C ALA A 34 -1.64 1.94 -12.74
N ASP A 35 -2.88 1.61 -13.10
CA ASP A 35 -3.81 0.85 -12.27
C ASP A 35 -3.73 -0.63 -12.70
N VAL A 36 -3.50 -1.54 -11.75
CA VAL A 36 -3.43 -2.98 -11.99
C VAL A 36 -4.68 -3.48 -12.73
N ALA A 37 -5.86 -2.92 -12.42
CA ALA A 37 -7.12 -3.31 -13.06
C ALA A 37 -7.19 -3.00 -14.56
N ARG A 38 -6.30 -2.13 -15.06
CA ARG A 38 -6.21 -1.77 -16.49
C ARG A 38 -5.14 -2.55 -17.23
N GLY A 39 -4.41 -3.43 -16.53
CA GLY A 39 -3.24 -4.12 -17.03
C GLY A 39 -2.01 -3.20 -17.09
N CYS A 40 -0.86 -3.74 -16.75
CA CYS A 40 0.42 -3.06 -16.92
C CYS A 40 1.52 -4.09 -17.16
N ASP A 41 2.33 -3.87 -18.18
CA ASP A 41 3.57 -4.60 -18.38
C ASP A 41 4.69 -3.84 -17.66
N ALA A 42 5.35 -4.52 -16.72
CA ALA A 42 6.45 -3.96 -15.95
C ALA A 42 7.82 -4.17 -16.62
N ASP A 43 7.84 -4.76 -17.82
CA ASP A 43 9.06 -4.94 -18.61
C ASP A 43 9.64 -3.59 -19.04
N GLY A 44 10.98 -3.51 -19.03
CA GLY A 44 11.72 -2.30 -19.40
C GLY A 44 11.71 -1.17 -18.36
N TYR A 45 11.10 -1.36 -17.19
CA TYR A 45 11.27 -0.46 -16.04
C TYR A 45 12.43 -0.91 -15.15
N ASP A 46 13.25 0.05 -14.73
CA ASP A 46 14.34 -0.14 -13.77
C ASP A 46 13.82 -0.23 -12.33
N VAL A 47 12.71 0.47 -12.06
CA VAL A 47 12.10 0.59 -10.73
C VAL A 47 10.59 0.39 -10.81
N VAL A 48 10.03 -0.39 -9.90
CA VAL A 48 8.57 -0.49 -9.69
C VAL A 48 8.24 -0.16 -8.24
N LEU A 49 7.38 0.84 -8.05
CA LEU A 49 6.71 1.11 -6.79
C LEU A 49 5.29 0.56 -6.89
N LEU A 50 5.06 -0.58 -6.25
CA LEU A 50 3.77 -1.27 -6.30
C LEU A 50 3.01 -1.05 -4.99
N GLY A 51 1.72 -0.70 -5.10
CA GLY A 51 0.92 -0.55 -3.90
C GLY A 51 -0.52 -1.01 -4.00
N GLY A 52 -1.08 -1.26 -2.82
CA GLY A 52 -2.42 -1.78 -2.66
C GLY A 52 -3.10 -1.25 -1.41
N TRP A 53 -4.19 -1.89 -1.03
CA TRP A 53 -4.85 -1.66 0.25
C TRP A 53 -4.77 -2.91 1.11
N ALA A 54 -4.83 -2.74 2.43
CA ALA A 54 -4.73 -3.86 3.35
C ALA A 54 -5.94 -4.78 3.22
N ASP A 55 -5.69 -6.04 2.86
CA ASP A 55 -6.67 -7.12 2.86
C ASP A 55 -6.03 -8.38 3.46
N ARG A 56 -6.75 -9.05 4.36
CA ARG A 56 -6.34 -10.32 4.98
C ARG A 56 -4.89 -10.37 5.52
N GLY A 57 -4.37 -9.23 5.99
CA GLY A 57 -3.02 -9.15 6.58
C GLY A 57 -1.89 -8.80 5.61
N SER A 58 -2.19 -8.50 4.35
CA SER A 58 -1.19 -8.10 3.35
C SER A 58 -1.83 -7.15 2.31
N LEU A 59 -1.19 -7.00 1.15
CA LEU A 59 -1.78 -6.34 -0.02
C LEU A 59 -3.05 -7.07 -0.48
N ASP A 60 -3.98 -6.29 -1.02
CA ASP A 60 -5.15 -6.82 -1.70
C ASP A 60 -4.77 -7.75 -2.86
N GLY A 61 -5.66 -8.69 -3.18
CA GLY A 61 -5.39 -9.78 -4.11
C GLY A 61 -4.81 -9.33 -5.45
N ALA A 62 -5.34 -8.25 -6.03
CA ALA A 62 -4.87 -7.75 -7.32
C ALA A 62 -3.43 -7.21 -7.25
N ALA A 63 -3.10 -6.42 -6.22
CA ALA A 63 -1.73 -5.95 -6.02
C ALA A 63 -0.77 -7.10 -5.68
N LEU A 64 -1.21 -8.07 -4.89
CA LEU A 64 -0.39 -9.23 -4.53
C LEU A 64 -0.13 -10.17 -5.72
N GLU A 65 -1.12 -10.37 -6.59
CA GLU A 65 -0.96 -11.10 -7.85
C GLU A 65 0.01 -10.37 -8.78
N ALA A 66 -0.17 -9.05 -8.99
CA ALA A 66 0.76 -8.25 -9.77
C ALA A 66 2.20 -8.33 -9.23
N PHE A 67 2.38 -8.30 -7.91
CA PHE A 67 3.70 -8.49 -7.29
C PHE A 67 4.30 -9.85 -7.63
N ARG A 68 3.51 -10.93 -7.56
CA ARG A 68 3.97 -12.30 -7.79
C ARG A 68 4.34 -12.55 -9.24
N GLU A 69 3.53 -12.07 -10.17
CA GLU A 69 3.67 -12.32 -11.61
C GLU A 69 4.75 -11.47 -12.27
N MET A 70 5.02 -10.26 -11.74
CA MET A 70 6.05 -9.37 -12.27
C MET A 70 7.45 -10.01 -12.20
N ASP A 71 8.19 -9.95 -13.32
CA ASP A 71 9.63 -10.24 -13.34
C ASP A 71 10.38 -9.16 -12.57
N LYS A 72 11.21 -9.60 -11.62
CA LYS A 72 11.98 -8.75 -10.70
C LYS A 72 13.46 -8.68 -11.11
N SER A 73 13.87 -9.43 -12.13
CA SER A 73 15.25 -9.52 -12.56
C SER A 73 15.77 -8.16 -13.01
N GLY A 74 16.86 -7.68 -12.39
CA GLY A 74 17.45 -6.39 -12.71
C GLY A 74 16.59 -5.18 -12.32
N LYS A 75 15.56 -5.36 -11.48
CA LYS A 75 14.57 -4.34 -11.14
C LYS A 75 14.53 -4.09 -9.64
N ARG A 76 14.47 -2.82 -9.25
CA ARG A 76 14.32 -2.42 -7.84
C ARG A 76 12.84 -2.26 -7.50
N VAL A 77 12.39 -2.80 -6.37
CA VAL A 77 10.96 -2.85 -6.04
C VAL A 77 10.68 -2.20 -4.68
N GLY A 78 9.82 -1.19 -4.65
CA GLY A 78 9.28 -0.62 -3.42
C GLY A 78 7.80 -0.98 -3.26
N LEU A 79 7.35 -1.17 -2.01
CA LEU A 79 5.94 -1.45 -1.73
C LEU A 79 5.29 -0.33 -0.94
N PHE A 80 4.04 -0.01 -1.26
CA PHE A 80 3.24 0.87 -0.42
C PHE A 80 1.83 0.35 -0.16
N MET A 81 1.25 0.69 0.98
CA MET A 81 -0.09 0.23 1.33
C MET A 81 -0.90 1.27 2.09
N THR A 82 -2.18 1.38 1.74
CA THR A 82 -3.14 2.07 2.61
C THR A 82 -3.93 1.09 3.47
N MET A 83 -4.14 1.39 4.74
CA MET A 83 -4.86 0.51 5.66
C MET A 83 -5.82 1.27 6.56
N GLY A 84 -6.85 0.61 7.10
CA GLY A 84 -7.75 1.24 8.07
C GLY A 84 -7.12 1.43 9.45
N ALA A 85 -6.15 0.58 9.79
CA ALA A 85 -5.42 0.62 11.06
C ALA A 85 -4.51 1.84 11.15
N ARG A 86 -4.21 2.30 12.37
CA ARG A 86 -3.15 3.30 12.56
C ARG A 86 -1.79 2.66 12.28
N VAL A 87 -0.90 3.37 11.59
CA VAL A 87 0.43 2.85 11.22
C VAL A 87 1.27 2.49 12.45
N ASP A 88 1.13 3.24 13.54
CA ASP A 88 1.83 3.05 14.82
C ASP A 88 1.16 2.00 15.75
N SER A 89 0.01 1.45 15.36
CA SER A 89 -0.66 0.40 16.14
C SER A 89 0.02 -0.96 15.94
N PRO A 90 -0.09 -1.89 16.90
CA PRO A 90 0.38 -3.27 16.69
C PRO A 90 -0.23 -3.93 15.45
N HIS A 91 -1.49 -3.63 15.13
CA HIS A 91 -2.14 -4.17 13.94
C HIS A 91 -1.56 -3.57 12.65
N GLY A 92 -1.26 -2.27 12.64
CA GLY A 92 -0.62 -1.60 11.50
C GLY A 92 0.85 -1.98 11.30
N GLN A 93 1.58 -2.25 12.38
CA GLN A 93 2.95 -2.75 12.32
C GLN A 93 3.00 -4.16 11.71
N MET A 94 2.09 -5.06 12.11
CA MET A 94 1.95 -6.39 11.49
C MET A 94 1.82 -6.33 9.97
N HIS A 95 1.00 -5.40 9.47
CA HIS A 95 0.81 -5.14 8.04
C HIS A 95 2.08 -4.61 7.36
N THR A 96 2.84 -3.75 8.04
CA THR A 96 4.10 -3.19 7.52
C THR A 96 5.19 -4.27 7.46
N GLU A 97 5.28 -5.12 8.48
CA GLU A 97 6.17 -6.28 8.54
C GLU A 97 5.85 -7.27 7.41
N ALA A 98 4.58 -7.61 7.20
CA ALA A 98 4.15 -8.49 6.12
C ALA A 98 4.52 -7.98 4.72
N LEU A 99 4.52 -6.65 4.52
CA LEU A 99 5.05 -6.05 3.28
C LEU A 99 6.57 -6.19 3.18
N GLY A 100 7.29 -6.07 4.29
CA GLY A 100 8.73 -6.30 4.35
C GLY A 100 9.11 -7.72 3.95
N GLU A 101 8.37 -8.71 4.45
CA GLU A 101 8.55 -10.12 4.10
C GLU A 101 8.39 -10.38 2.59
N LEU A 102 7.49 -9.66 1.90
CA LEU A 102 7.34 -9.79 0.45
C LEU A 102 8.61 -9.37 -0.32
N LEU A 103 9.42 -8.47 0.24
CA LEU A 103 10.66 -8.02 -0.38
C LEU A 103 11.87 -8.90 -0.07
N GLU A 104 11.72 -9.97 0.73
CA GLU A 104 12.81 -10.91 0.97
C GLU A 104 13.28 -11.57 -0.35
N GLY A 105 14.58 -11.49 -0.62
CA GLY A 105 15.17 -11.98 -1.87
C GLY A 105 14.88 -11.11 -3.11
N VAL A 106 14.27 -9.94 -2.94
CA VAL A 106 14.06 -8.92 -3.97
C VAL A 106 15.03 -7.76 -3.76
N ASP A 107 15.47 -7.10 -4.83
CA ASP A 107 16.19 -5.82 -4.72
C ASP A 107 15.21 -4.72 -4.25
N GLY A 108 15.01 -4.65 -2.94
CA GLY A 108 13.96 -3.87 -2.31
C GLY A 108 14.33 -2.41 -2.04
N LEU A 109 13.41 -1.49 -2.34
CA LEU A 109 13.45 -0.08 -1.92
C LEU A 109 12.77 0.15 -0.55
N GLY A 110 12.34 -0.92 0.11
CA GLY A 110 11.60 -0.87 1.35
C GLY A 110 10.11 -0.59 1.16
N VAL A 111 9.44 -0.34 2.28
CA VAL A 111 7.98 -0.32 2.37
C VAL A 111 7.48 0.95 3.06
N GLN A 112 6.32 1.45 2.62
CA GLN A 112 5.65 2.58 3.26
C GLN A 112 4.17 2.32 3.44
N THR A 113 3.61 2.76 4.56
CA THR A 113 2.21 2.56 4.88
C THR A 113 1.54 3.85 5.30
N LEU A 114 0.24 3.97 4.99
CA LEU A 114 -0.54 5.17 5.29
C LEU A 114 -1.93 4.77 5.79
N GLN A 115 -2.41 5.42 6.85
CA GLN A 115 -3.78 5.22 7.27
C GLN A 115 -4.74 5.84 6.23
N GLY A 116 -5.70 5.04 5.78
CA GLY A 116 -6.74 5.44 4.85
C GLY A 116 -8.12 5.46 5.53
N SER A 117 -9.03 6.23 4.94
CA SER A 117 -10.42 6.25 5.38
C SER A 117 -11.07 4.88 5.19
N VAL A 118 -11.84 4.43 6.18
CA VAL A 118 -12.60 3.17 6.11
C VAL A 118 -14.04 3.48 5.75
N ALA A 119 -14.54 2.86 4.67
CA ALA A 119 -15.93 3.03 4.26
C ALA A 119 -16.89 2.45 5.32
N PRO A 120 -18.04 3.09 5.61
CA PRO A 120 -19.01 2.60 6.60
C PRO A 120 -19.42 1.14 6.38
N ALA A 121 -19.64 0.74 5.12
CA ALA A 121 -19.98 -0.64 4.77
C ALA A 121 -18.92 -1.69 5.16
N VAL A 122 -17.65 -1.30 5.33
CA VAL A 122 -16.60 -2.19 5.83
C VAL A 122 -16.74 -2.39 7.34
N LEU A 123 -17.04 -1.33 8.09
CA LEU A 123 -17.29 -1.41 9.52
C LEU A 123 -18.57 -2.19 9.83
N GLU A 124 -19.61 -2.02 9.02
CA GLU A 124 -20.84 -2.82 9.12
C GLU A 124 -20.55 -4.31 8.91
N ARG A 125 -19.77 -4.66 7.89
CA ARG A 125 -19.36 -6.06 7.64
C ARG A 125 -18.50 -6.62 8.77
N LEU A 126 -17.59 -5.82 9.33
CA LEU A 126 -16.79 -6.19 10.49
C LEU A 126 -17.68 -6.55 11.69
N ALA A 127 -18.71 -5.73 11.97
CA ALA A 127 -19.65 -5.96 13.05
C ALA A 127 -20.44 -7.27 12.91
N LEU A 128 -20.69 -7.71 11.68
CA LEU A 128 -21.41 -8.95 11.36
C LEU A 128 -20.56 -10.23 11.48
N ILE A 129 -19.24 -10.12 11.60
CA ILE A 129 -18.36 -11.30 11.77
C ILE A 129 -18.67 -11.96 13.12
N PRO A 130 -19.00 -13.27 13.17
CA PRO A 130 -19.29 -13.96 14.43
C PRO A 130 -18.11 -13.92 15.41
N ASP A 131 -18.41 -13.81 16.70
CA ASP A 131 -17.38 -13.78 17.77
C ASP A 131 -16.51 -15.05 17.82
N SER A 132 -17.03 -16.16 17.31
CA SER A 132 -16.29 -17.43 17.16
C SER A 132 -15.20 -17.37 16.09
N MET A 133 -15.33 -16.49 15.09
CA MET A 133 -14.28 -16.27 14.08
C MET A 133 -13.36 -15.11 14.48
N MET A 134 -13.92 -14.04 15.03
CA MET A 134 -13.16 -12.86 15.45
C MET A 134 -13.70 -12.34 16.78
N PRO A 135 -12.93 -12.43 17.88
CA PRO A 135 -13.39 -11.98 19.18
C PRO A 135 -13.88 -10.54 19.18
N ARG A 136 -14.96 -10.25 19.94
CA ARG A 136 -15.57 -8.92 20.03
C ARG A 136 -14.55 -7.81 20.32
N LYS A 137 -13.63 -8.06 21.24
CA LYS A 137 -12.55 -7.11 21.61
C LYS A 137 -11.66 -6.73 20.43
N VAL A 138 -11.39 -7.66 19.52
CA VAL A 138 -10.58 -7.39 18.31
C VAL A 138 -11.37 -6.51 17.34
N LYS A 139 -12.66 -6.82 17.11
CA LYS A 139 -13.54 -6.00 16.26
C LYS A 139 -13.66 -4.56 16.78
N ASP A 140 -13.86 -4.40 18.10
CA ASP A 140 -13.97 -3.08 18.72
C ASP A 140 -12.68 -2.27 18.59
N ALA A 141 -11.52 -2.92 18.71
CA ALA A 141 -10.21 -2.27 18.50
C ALA A 141 -10.02 -1.83 17.04
N MET A 142 -10.33 -2.70 16.07
CA MET A 142 -10.28 -2.38 14.64
C MET A 142 -11.21 -1.22 14.29
N GLU A 143 -12.42 -1.20 14.84
CA GLU A 143 -13.36 -0.10 14.64
C GLU A 143 -12.86 1.21 15.26
N ALA A 144 -12.31 1.17 16.48
CA ALA A 144 -11.76 2.35 17.13
C ALA A 144 -10.59 2.95 16.34
N GLU A 145 -9.68 2.13 15.82
CA GLU A 145 -8.58 2.59 14.96
C GLU A 145 -9.10 3.18 13.64
N ALA A 146 -10.07 2.54 12.99
CA ALA A 146 -10.68 3.08 11.79
C ALA A 146 -11.35 4.45 12.03
N ARG A 147 -11.99 4.62 13.20
CA ARG A 147 -12.63 5.87 13.61
C ARG A 147 -11.65 6.96 14.05
N SER A 148 -10.40 6.60 14.38
CA SER A 148 -9.36 7.58 14.67
C SER A 148 -8.73 8.17 13.41
N TYR A 149 -9.22 7.82 12.23
CA TYR A 149 -8.71 8.33 10.96
C TYR A 149 -8.72 9.86 10.92
N VAL A 150 -7.57 10.41 10.56
CA VAL A 150 -7.39 11.81 10.18
C VAL A 150 -6.85 11.81 8.75
N ALA A 151 -7.36 12.72 7.91
CA ALA A 151 -6.91 12.80 6.53
C ALA A 151 -5.39 13.07 6.47
N PRO A 152 -4.63 12.32 5.66
CA PRO A 152 -3.21 12.58 5.47
C PRO A 152 -2.97 14.02 5.00
N THR A 153 -1.98 14.65 5.62
CA THR A 153 -1.47 15.98 5.26
C THR A 153 -0.54 15.89 4.05
N ASP A 154 -0.24 17.04 3.44
CA ASP A 154 0.79 17.09 2.40
C ASP A 154 2.16 16.62 2.92
N GLY A 155 2.48 16.90 4.18
CA GLY A 155 3.71 16.43 4.84
C GLY A 155 3.80 14.91 4.96
N ASP A 156 2.67 14.23 5.21
CA ASP A 156 2.63 12.76 5.25
C ASP A 156 2.96 12.16 3.88
N TYR A 157 2.39 12.75 2.81
CA TYR A 157 2.71 12.35 1.44
C TYR A 157 4.17 12.65 1.08
N GLU A 158 4.68 13.83 1.45
CA GLU A 158 6.06 14.24 1.19
C GLU A 158 7.08 13.34 1.89
N ALA A 159 6.78 12.89 3.12
CA ALA A 159 7.62 11.93 3.83
C ALA A 159 7.72 10.59 3.09
N ILE A 160 6.60 10.06 2.60
CA ILE A 160 6.58 8.81 1.81
C ILE A 160 7.31 8.99 0.48
N VAL A 161 7.09 10.10 -0.21
CA VAL A 161 7.79 10.43 -1.46
C VAL A 161 9.31 10.52 -1.20
N GLY A 162 9.71 11.24 -0.15
CA GLY A 162 11.10 11.41 0.24
C GLY A 162 11.77 10.07 0.53
N PHE A 163 11.08 9.19 1.27
CA PHE A 163 11.55 7.84 1.56
C PHE A 163 11.93 7.07 0.29
N PHE A 164 11.05 7.02 -0.73
CA PHE A 164 11.37 6.33 -1.97
C PHE A 164 12.44 7.05 -2.76
N ARG A 165 12.36 8.39 -2.87
CA ARG A 165 13.31 9.21 -3.62
C ARG A 165 14.75 9.02 -3.15
N GLU A 166 14.98 8.97 -1.85
CA GLU A 166 16.30 8.76 -1.25
C GLU A 166 16.90 7.37 -1.54
N ARG A 167 16.06 6.43 -2.00
CA ARG A 167 16.44 5.04 -2.23
C ARG A 167 16.54 4.69 -3.72
N LEU A 168 16.07 5.56 -4.63
CA LEU A 168 16.21 5.42 -6.08
C LEU A 168 17.68 5.45 -6.52
#